data_AF-A0A916BRB9-F1
#
_entry.id   AF-A0A916BRB9-F1
#
_cell.length_a   1.000
_cell.length_b   1.000
_cell.length_c   1.000
_cell.angle_alpha   90.00
_cell.angle_beta   90.00
_cell.angle_gamma   90.00
#
_symmetry.space_group_name_H-M   'P 1'
#
loop_
_entity.id
_entity.type
_entity.pdbx_description
1 polymer ?
#
loop_
_entity_poly.entity_id
_entity_poly.type
_entity_poly.pdbx_seq_one_letter_code
_entity_poly.pdbx_strand_id
1 'polypeptide(L)'
;MLGAHTAIICRGKAQPKETEFGHKIWYAEVDGGLISEYRILSGNPPDAQQLRPTLNRHRQLFGKAPQEVSGDRGIYSPENERHVRALGVRRVSLPKPGFKTKRRQRCERQPWFRAAQRFRNGIEGRISHVRRARGLTRCLNHGLLGFERWSSWGIIANNIAVIVTNLNERHVTLADVLL
;
A
#
# COMPACT_ATOMS: atom_id res chain seq x y z
N MET A 1 28.59 10.01 -0.43
CA MET A 1 27.98 11.29 -0.02
C MET A 1 26.47 11.15 -0.03
N LEU A 2 25.83 11.33 1.13
CA LEU A 2 24.37 11.45 1.24
C LEU A 2 23.97 12.80 0.63
N GLY A 3 23.31 12.79 -0.53
CA GLY A 3 22.81 14.01 -1.16
C GLY A 3 21.70 14.65 -0.32
N ALA A 4 21.52 15.97 -0.45
CA ALA A 4 20.58 16.82 0.29
C ALA A 4 19.08 16.45 0.19
N HIS A 5 18.75 15.31 -0.41
CA HIS A 5 17.38 14.84 -0.64
C HIS A 5 17.00 13.62 0.21
N THR A 6 17.97 12.98 0.86
CA THR A 6 17.72 11.77 1.64
C THR A 6 17.08 12.13 2.98
N ALA A 7 15.86 11.63 3.23
CA ALA A 7 15.21 11.79 4.52
C ALA A 7 15.76 10.78 5.53
N ILE A 8 15.83 11.21 6.79
CA ILE A 8 16.07 10.32 7.92
C ILE A 8 14.74 9.65 8.28
N ILE A 9 14.64 8.32 8.16
CA ILE A 9 13.41 7.58 8.49
C ILE A 9 13.67 6.72 9.72
N CYS A 10 13.16 7.15 10.88
CA CYS A 10 13.12 6.31 12.06
C CYS A 10 11.83 5.47 12.06
N ARG A 11 11.88 4.22 11.58
CA ARG A 11 10.79 3.24 11.74
C ARG A 11 10.84 2.71 13.18
N GLY A 12 9.98 3.20 14.06
CA GLY A 12 9.99 2.83 15.47
C GLY A 12 9.65 1.35 15.72
N LYS A 13 10.66 0.48 15.86
CA LYS A 13 10.68 -0.79 16.62
C LYS A 13 12.08 -1.04 17.22
N ALA A 14 12.16 -1.94 18.19
CA ALA A 14 13.21 -2.08 19.23
C ALA A 14 14.68 -2.05 18.76
N GLN A 15 15.53 -1.52 19.64
CA GLN A 15 16.97 -1.22 19.49
C GLN A 15 17.85 -2.43 19.08
N PRO A 16 19.05 -2.21 18.49
CA PRO A 16 19.72 -0.93 18.24
C PRO A 16 19.31 -0.29 16.91
N LYS A 17 19.15 1.04 16.94
CA LYS A 17 18.59 1.85 15.85
C LYS A 17 19.62 2.04 14.73
N GLU A 18 19.49 1.27 13.65
CA GLU A 18 20.06 1.69 12.37
C GLU A 18 19.24 2.87 11.84
N THR A 19 19.91 4.02 11.66
CA THR A 19 19.31 5.15 10.99
C THR A 19 19.17 4.79 9.51
N GLU A 20 17.97 4.39 9.09
CA GLU A 20 17.70 4.11 7.68
C GLU A 20 17.65 5.44 6.91
N PHE A 21 18.66 5.66 6.08
CA PHE A 21 18.70 6.76 5.11
C PHE A 21 17.87 6.36 3.88
N GLY A 22 16.84 7.14 3.54
CA GLY A 22 16.06 6.87 2.33
C GLY A 22 14.85 7.77 2.14
N HIS A 23 14.02 7.44 1.15
CA HIS A 23 12.74 8.11 0.93
C HIS A 23 11.59 7.21 1.36
N LYS A 24 10.58 7.81 2.00
CA LYS A 24 9.36 7.10 2.32
C LYS A 24 8.53 6.97 1.06
N ILE A 25 8.26 5.74 0.64
CA ILE A 25 7.38 5.46 -0.50
C ILE A 25 6.04 4.97 0.02
N TRP A 26 4.98 5.63 -0.43
CA TRP A 26 3.60 5.20 -0.23
C TRP A 26 3.14 4.37 -1.42
N TYR A 27 2.37 3.31 -1.17
CA TYR A 27 1.80 2.45 -2.20
C TYR A 27 0.30 2.26 -1.96
N ALA A 28 -0.47 2.16 -3.05
CA ALA A 28 -1.85 1.73 -3.02
C ALA A 28 -2.08 0.58 -4.01
N GLU A 29 -2.54 -0.54 -3.47
CA GLU A 29 -2.88 -1.74 -4.24
C GLU A 29 -4.39 -1.82 -4.48
N VAL A 30 -4.76 -2.33 -5.66
CA VAL A 30 -6.14 -2.69 -6.02
C VAL A 30 -6.25 -4.19 -6.27
N ASP A 31 -7.47 -4.66 -6.46
CA ASP A 31 -7.76 -6.06 -6.79
C ASP A 31 -6.96 -6.54 -8.02
N GLY A 32 -6.67 -7.85 -8.05
CA GLY A 32 -5.70 -8.44 -8.98
C GLY A 32 -4.24 -8.13 -8.63
N GLY A 33 -4.00 -7.45 -7.52
CA GLY A 33 -2.66 -7.22 -7.00
C GLY A 33 -1.85 -6.14 -7.72
N LEU A 34 -2.53 -5.20 -8.36
CA LEU A 34 -1.85 -4.13 -9.10
C LEU A 34 -1.57 -2.96 -8.19
N ILE A 35 -0.35 -2.42 -8.27
CA ILE A 35 -0.03 -1.13 -7.65
C ILE A 35 -0.66 -0.05 -8.54
N SER A 36 -1.76 0.53 -8.08
CA SER A 36 -2.51 1.58 -8.79
C SER A 36 -1.96 2.98 -8.56
N GLU A 37 -1.25 3.16 -7.46
CA GLU A 37 -0.59 4.41 -7.10
C GLU A 37 0.69 4.12 -6.30
N TYR A 38 1.69 4.96 -6.52
CA TYR A 38 2.77 5.15 -5.57
C TYR A 38 3.10 6.64 -5.46
N ARG A 39 3.61 7.07 -4.31
CA ARG A 39 4.12 8.43 -4.09
C ARG A 39 5.41 8.38 -3.30
N ILE A 40 6.40 9.13 -3.75
CA ILE A 40 7.60 9.40 -2.97
C ILE A 40 7.30 10.59 -2.07
N LEU A 41 7.34 10.36 -0.76
CA LEU A 41 6.96 11.34 0.23
C LEU A 41 8.21 12.09 0.70
N SER A 42 8.08 13.41 0.82
CA SER A 42 9.11 14.26 1.44
C SER A 42 9.11 14.03 2.95
N GLY A 43 10.27 13.69 3.51
CA GLY A 43 10.41 13.39 4.93
C GLY A 43 9.70 12.10 5.37
N ASN A 44 9.06 12.15 6.56
CA ASN A 44 8.30 11.05 7.13
C ASN A 44 6.92 11.53 7.62
N PRO A 45 6.02 11.95 6.71
CA PRO A 45 4.69 12.42 7.10
C PRO A 45 3.87 11.27 7.70
N PRO A 46 2.92 11.57 8.60
CA PRO A 46 2.05 10.55 9.19
C PRO A 46 1.25 9.76 8.15
N ASP A 47 1.14 8.45 8.33
CA ASP A 47 0.42 7.56 7.40
C ASP A 47 -1.08 7.90 7.31
N ALA A 48 -1.68 8.35 8.42
CA ALA A 48 -3.07 8.81 8.44
C ALA A 48 -3.36 9.92 7.41
N GLN A 49 -2.39 10.78 7.09
CA GLN A 49 -2.59 11.86 6.12
C GLN A 49 -2.62 11.35 4.67
N GLN A 50 -2.11 10.14 4.42
CA GLN A 50 -1.98 9.59 3.07
C GLN A 50 -3.26 8.96 2.54
N LEU A 51 -4.26 8.72 3.40
CA LEU A 51 -5.51 8.07 2.99
C LEU A 51 -6.31 8.91 2.00
N ARG A 52 -6.53 10.20 2.28
CA ARG A 52 -7.36 11.05 1.42
C ARG A 52 -6.75 11.27 0.03
N PRO A 53 -5.46 11.61 -0.10
CA PRO A 53 -4.82 11.68 -1.41
C PRO A 53 -4.97 10.36 -2.20
N THR A 54 -4.86 9.22 -1.51
CA THR A 54 -5.03 7.90 -2.14
C THR A 54 -6.45 7.67 -2.67
N LEU A 55 -7.48 8.03 -1.89
CA LEU A 55 -8.87 7.90 -2.33
C LEU A 55 -9.18 8.86 -3.49
N ASN A 56 -8.63 10.07 -3.47
CA ASN A 56 -8.77 11.01 -4.57
C ASN A 56 -8.13 10.46 -5.85
N ARG A 57 -6.92 9.91 -5.76
CA ARG A 57 -6.25 9.31 -6.91
C ARG A 57 -7.01 8.11 -7.44
N HIS A 58 -7.51 7.23 -6.57
CA HIS A 58 -8.35 6.11 -6.96
C HIS A 58 -9.60 6.59 -7.73
N ARG A 59 -10.29 7.61 -7.24
CA ARG A 59 -11.48 8.17 -7.93
C ARG A 59 -11.14 8.75 -9.30
N GLN A 60 -9.99 9.39 -9.45
CA GLN A 60 -9.52 9.89 -10.75
C GLN A 60 -9.26 8.75 -11.73
N LEU A 61 -8.68 7.63 -11.26
CA LEU A 61 -8.33 6.48 -12.10
C LEU A 61 -9.55 5.62 -12.48
N PHE A 62 -10.48 5.42 -11.54
CA PHE A 62 -11.58 4.45 -11.69
C PHE A 62 -12.97 5.10 -11.83
N GLY A 63 -13.05 6.44 -11.78
CA GLY A 63 -14.30 7.21 -11.90
C GLY A 63 -15.26 7.10 -10.69
N LYS A 64 -14.91 6.30 -9.67
CA LYS A 64 -15.75 6.04 -8.49
C LYS A 64 -14.93 5.77 -7.24
N ALA A 65 -15.58 5.86 -6.08
CA ALA A 65 -14.97 5.45 -4.83
C ALA A 65 -14.79 3.91 -4.78
N PRO A 66 -13.77 3.41 -4.07
CA PRO A 66 -13.61 1.98 -3.89
C PRO A 66 -14.79 1.39 -3.10
N GLN A 67 -15.10 0.12 -3.33
CA GLN A 67 -16.16 -0.55 -2.57
C GLN A 67 -15.70 -0.92 -1.15
N GLU A 68 -14.42 -1.21 -1.01
CA GLU A 68 -13.75 -1.60 0.24
C GLU A 68 -12.39 -0.89 0.33
N VAL A 69 -12.04 -0.44 1.53
CA VAL A 69 -10.74 0.18 1.83
C VAL A 69 -10.11 -0.55 3.01
N SER A 70 -8.87 -0.99 2.84
CA SER A 70 -8.09 -1.65 3.90
C SER A 70 -6.77 -0.92 4.14
N GLY A 71 -6.51 -0.58 5.40
CA GLY A 71 -5.29 0.10 5.83
C GLY A 71 -4.76 -0.47 7.14
N ASP A 72 -3.52 -0.14 7.47
CA ASP A 72 -2.92 -0.52 8.74
C ASP A 72 -3.46 0.35 9.90
N ARG A 73 -2.89 0.14 11.09
CA ARG A 73 -3.31 0.86 12.31
C ARG A 73 -2.86 2.32 12.33
N GLY A 74 -1.76 2.65 11.63
CA GLY A 74 -1.23 4.00 11.51
C GLY A 74 -2.07 4.90 10.61
N ILE A 75 -2.86 4.31 9.71
CA ILE A 75 -3.82 5.02 8.86
C ILE A 75 -5.11 5.39 9.61
N TYR A 76 -5.43 4.70 10.70
CA TYR A 76 -6.67 4.94 11.43
C TYR A 76 -6.70 6.35 12.05
N SER A 77 -7.77 7.08 11.76
CA SER A 77 -8.26 8.19 12.58
C SER A 77 -9.78 8.24 12.50
N PRO A 78 -10.50 8.75 13.53
CA PRO A 78 -11.94 8.93 13.45
C PRO A 78 -12.37 9.79 12.24
N GLU A 79 -11.52 10.76 11.88
CA GLU A 79 -11.74 11.62 10.72
C GLU A 79 -11.60 10.87 9.39
N ASN A 80 -10.61 9.98 9.28
CA ASN A 80 -10.42 9.12 8.12
C ASN A 80 -11.61 8.18 7.93
N GLU A 81 -12.10 7.55 8.99
CA GLU A 81 -13.30 6.69 8.88
C GLU A 81 -14.53 7.45 8.44
N ARG A 82 -14.76 8.66 8.99
CA ARG A 82 -15.88 9.52 8.56
C ARG A 82 -15.75 9.91 7.09
N HIS A 83 -14.56 10.31 6.67
CA HIS A 83 -14.30 10.71 5.28
C HIS A 83 -14.53 9.57 4.29
N VAL A 84 -13.99 8.37 4.58
CA VAL A 84 -14.16 7.19 3.73
C VAL A 84 -15.64 6.82 3.59
N ARG A 85 -16.41 6.87 4.69
CA ARG A 85 -17.85 6.61 4.66
C ARG A 85 -18.63 7.67 3.89
N ALA A 86 -18.27 8.94 4.03
CA ALA A 86 -18.89 10.04 3.29
C ALA A 86 -18.70 9.91 1.76
N LEU A 87 -17.63 9.23 1.32
CA LEU A 87 -17.42 8.88 -0.09
C LEU A 87 -18.25 7.68 -0.58
N GLY A 88 -19.11 7.10 0.27
CA GLY A 88 -19.95 5.96 -0.08
C GLY A 88 -19.25 4.60 -0.05
N VAL A 89 -18.04 4.51 0.53
CA VAL A 89 -17.32 3.24 0.66
C VAL A 89 -18.06 2.35 1.65
N ARG A 90 -18.42 1.14 1.20
CA ARG A 90 -19.27 0.21 1.96
C ARG A 90 -18.53 -0.47 3.11
N ARG A 91 -17.26 -0.81 2.91
CA ARG A 91 -16.45 -1.54 3.87
C ARG A 91 -15.14 -0.81 4.17
N VAL A 92 -14.91 -0.52 5.45
CA VAL A 92 -13.75 0.24 5.92
C VAL A 92 -13.00 -0.60 6.95
N SER A 93 -11.84 -1.10 6.56
CA SER A 93 -10.98 -1.95 7.37
C SER A 93 -9.73 -1.17 7.83
N LEU A 94 -9.90 -0.34 8.86
CA LEU A 94 -8.82 0.44 9.49
C LEU A 94 -8.72 0.05 10.97
N PRO A 95 -7.85 -0.87 11.41
CA PRO A 95 -7.90 -1.35 12.79
C PRO A 95 -7.56 -0.21 13.78
N LYS A 96 -8.42 0.00 14.78
CA LYS A 96 -8.25 1.09 15.75
C LYS A 96 -7.03 0.81 16.67
N PRO A 97 -6.10 1.74 16.87
CA PRO A 97 -5.04 1.60 17.86
C PRO A 97 -5.56 1.86 19.29
N GLY A 98 -4.88 1.28 20.28
CA GLY A 98 -5.20 1.42 21.70
C GLY A 98 -6.53 0.79 22.12
N PHE A 99 -7.20 1.40 23.10
CA PHE A 99 -8.45 0.88 23.68
C PHE A 99 -9.57 0.74 22.63
N LYS A 100 -10.31 -0.38 22.69
CA LYS A 100 -11.42 -0.69 21.76
C LYS A 100 -12.70 -0.97 22.54
N THR A 101 -13.77 -0.26 22.21
CA THR A 101 -15.11 -0.55 22.73
C THR A 101 -15.58 -1.95 22.28
N LYS A 102 -16.53 -2.56 23.01
CA LYS A 102 -17.12 -3.87 22.62
C LYS A 102 -17.69 -3.83 21.19
N ARG A 103 -18.32 -2.71 20.80
CA ARG A 103 -18.79 -2.48 19.42
C ARG A 103 -17.64 -2.53 18.41
N ARG A 104 -16.53 -1.86 18.70
CA ARG A 104 -15.36 -1.86 17.81
C ARG A 104 -14.75 -3.25 17.67
N GLN A 105 -14.60 -3.97 18.79
CA GLN A 105 -14.08 -5.33 18.78
C GLN A 105 -14.97 -6.27 17.95
N ARG A 106 -16.30 -6.17 18.08
CA ARG A 106 -17.22 -6.94 17.23
C ARG A 106 -17.04 -6.63 15.75
N CYS A 107 -16.97 -5.35 15.39
CA CYS A 107 -16.74 -4.92 14.00
C CYS A 107 -15.43 -5.49 13.42
N GLU A 108 -14.31 -5.36 14.14
CA GLU A 108 -13.00 -5.84 13.66
C GLU A 108 -12.87 -7.37 13.63
N ARG A 109 -13.77 -8.09 14.32
CA ARG A 109 -13.85 -9.56 14.29
C ARG A 109 -14.74 -10.10 13.17
N GLN A 110 -15.47 -9.24 12.45
CA GLN A 110 -16.34 -9.68 11.36
C GLN A 110 -15.51 -10.35 10.24
N PRO A 111 -16.05 -11.39 9.58
CA PRO A 111 -15.34 -12.12 8.54
C PRO A 111 -14.80 -11.22 7.42
N TRP A 112 -15.61 -10.28 6.93
CA TRP A 112 -15.19 -9.34 5.87
C TRP A 112 -14.03 -8.44 6.32
N PHE A 113 -14.03 -7.99 7.58
CA PHE A 113 -12.97 -7.12 8.10
C PHE A 113 -11.64 -7.88 8.14
N ARG A 114 -11.69 -9.15 8.58
CA ARG A 114 -10.53 -10.05 8.60
C ARG A 114 -10.05 -10.38 7.19
N ALA A 115 -10.96 -10.63 6.24
CA ALA A 115 -10.61 -10.85 4.85
C ALA A 115 -9.89 -9.63 4.25
N ALA A 116 -10.43 -8.42 4.46
CA ALA A 116 -9.81 -7.16 4.04
C ALA A 116 -8.40 -6.97 4.65
N GLN A 117 -8.21 -7.34 5.92
CA GLN A 117 -6.88 -7.29 6.56
C GLN A 117 -5.92 -8.36 6.03
N ARG A 118 -6.41 -9.55 5.64
CA ARG A 118 -5.59 -10.58 4.98
C ARG A 118 -5.13 -10.10 3.61
N PHE A 119 -6.03 -9.52 2.81
CA PHE A 119 -5.68 -8.86 1.55
C PHE A 119 -4.62 -7.79 1.78
N ARG A 120 -4.85 -6.87 2.73
CA ARG A 120 -3.88 -5.83 3.08
C ARG A 120 -2.50 -6.39 3.43
N ASN A 121 -2.41 -7.48 4.20
CA ASN A 121 -1.12 -8.09 4.54
C ASN A 121 -0.35 -8.56 3.29
N GLY A 122 -1.05 -8.89 2.20
CA GLY A 122 -0.43 -9.22 0.91
C GLY A 122 0.46 -8.11 0.35
N ILE A 123 0.15 -6.84 0.64
CA ILE A 123 0.95 -5.69 0.17
C ILE A 123 2.38 -5.74 0.71
N GLU A 124 2.60 -6.30 1.90
CA GLU A 124 3.94 -6.42 2.48
C GLU A 124 4.79 -7.41 1.67
N GLY A 125 4.19 -8.52 1.26
CA GLY A 125 4.80 -9.48 0.33
C GLY A 125 5.13 -8.84 -1.00
N ARG A 126 4.22 -8.02 -1.54
CA ARG A 126 4.44 -7.29 -2.79
C ARG A 126 5.57 -6.26 -2.67
N ILE A 127 5.55 -5.40 -1.64
CA ILE A 127 6.65 -4.46 -1.36
C ILE A 127 7.98 -5.20 -1.24
N SER A 128 7.98 -6.36 -0.58
CA SER A 128 9.17 -7.20 -0.47
C SER A 128 9.67 -7.69 -1.84
N HIS A 129 8.76 -8.11 -2.71
CA HIS A 129 9.07 -8.51 -4.08
C HIS A 129 9.60 -7.33 -4.90
N VAL A 130 8.97 -6.15 -4.84
CA VAL A 130 9.46 -4.95 -5.53
C VAL A 130 10.87 -4.57 -5.05
N ARG A 131 11.13 -4.63 -3.73
CA ARG A 131 12.46 -4.35 -3.18
C ARG A 131 13.53 -5.33 -3.64
N ARG A 132 13.28 -6.63 -3.49
CA ARG A 132 14.29 -7.67 -3.74
C ARG A 132 14.43 -8.05 -5.21
N ALA A 133 13.32 -8.31 -5.88
CA ALA A 133 13.32 -8.84 -7.24
C ALA A 133 13.39 -7.74 -8.31
N ARG A 134 13.01 -6.50 -7.98
CA ARG A 134 12.97 -5.37 -8.95
C ARG A 134 14.00 -4.28 -8.62
N GLY A 135 15.03 -4.61 -7.83
CA GLY A 135 16.18 -3.72 -7.62
C GLY A 135 15.91 -2.48 -6.78
N LEU A 136 14.77 -2.36 -6.08
CA LEU A 136 14.50 -1.20 -5.21
C LEU A 136 15.18 -1.27 -3.83
N THR A 137 16.02 -2.28 -3.58
CA THR A 137 16.84 -2.34 -2.36
C THR A 137 17.92 -1.26 -2.34
N ARG A 138 18.49 -0.91 -3.51
CA ARG A 138 19.51 0.14 -3.63
C ARG A 138 19.30 0.90 -4.93
N CYS A 139 19.06 2.20 -4.83
CA CYS A 139 19.03 3.09 -5.99
C CYS A 139 20.46 3.42 -6.41
N LEU A 140 20.81 3.15 -7.66
CA LEU A 140 22.11 3.51 -8.25
C LEU A 140 22.10 4.92 -8.85
N ASN A 141 20.92 5.48 -9.12
CA ASN A 141 20.77 6.83 -9.65
C ASN A 141 20.96 7.89 -8.56
N HIS A 142 21.47 9.05 -8.96
CA HIS A 142 21.67 10.20 -8.09
C HIS A 142 20.47 11.15 -8.10
N GLY A 143 20.26 11.82 -6.97
CA GLY A 143 19.21 12.84 -6.80
C GLY A 143 17.79 12.29 -6.74
N LEU A 144 16.85 13.16 -6.38
CA LEU A 144 15.43 12.79 -6.22
C LEU A 144 14.83 12.30 -7.54
N LEU A 145 15.09 12.99 -8.65
CA LEU A 145 14.61 12.58 -9.98
C LEU A 145 15.14 11.21 -10.40
N GLY A 146 16.40 10.92 -10.08
CA GLY A 146 17.00 9.62 -10.33
C GLY A 146 16.32 8.50 -9.53
N PHE A 147 16.04 8.78 -8.25
CA PHE A 147 15.32 7.88 -7.35
C PHE A 147 13.87 7.65 -7.77
N GLU A 148 13.18 8.70 -8.19
CA GLU A 148 11.82 8.63 -8.75
C GLU A 148 11.80 7.72 -9.97
N ARG A 149 12.66 7.97 -10.97
CA ARG A 149 12.75 7.13 -12.17
C ARG A 149 13.03 5.67 -11.83
N TRP A 150 14.00 5.42 -10.94
CA TRP A 150 14.36 4.06 -10.51
C TRP A 150 13.18 3.34 -9.86
N SER A 151 12.51 3.99 -8.92
CA SER A 151 11.33 3.47 -8.23
C SER A 151 10.17 3.20 -9.20
N SER A 152 9.93 4.12 -10.13
CA SER A 152 8.89 4.02 -11.15
C SER A 152 9.07 2.77 -12.01
N TRP A 153 10.28 2.52 -12.51
CA TRP A 153 10.58 1.34 -13.32
C TRP A 153 10.39 0.04 -12.56
N GLY A 154 10.81 -0.02 -11.28
CA GLY A 154 10.60 -1.20 -10.44
C GLY A 154 9.11 -1.53 -10.25
N ILE A 155 8.26 -0.51 -10.11
CA ILE A 155 6.81 -0.66 -9.96
C ILE A 155 6.16 -1.11 -11.27
N ILE A 156 6.55 -0.52 -12.40
CA ILE A 156 6.07 -0.94 -13.73
C ILE A 156 6.42 -2.41 -13.97
N ALA A 157 7.67 -2.80 -13.75
CA ALA A 157 8.13 -4.18 -13.92
C ALA A 157 7.36 -5.15 -12.99
N ASN A 158 7.08 -4.74 -11.75
CA ASN A 158 6.24 -5.53 -10.84
C ASN A 158 4.81 -5.71 -11.38
N ASN A 159 4.17 -4.62 -11.80
CA ASN A 159 2.79 -4.71 -12.32
C ASN A 159 2.71 -5.58 -13.58
N ILE A 160 3.67 -5.48 -14.50
CA ILE A 160 3.75 -6.36 -15.68
C ILE A 160 3.85 -7.83 -15.24
N ALA A 161 4.73 -8.15 -14.29
CA ALA A 161 4.87 -9.52 -13.81
C ALA A 161 3.57 -10.04 -13.17
N VAL A 162 2.88 -9.23 -12.36
CA VAL A 162 1.59 -9.58 -11.76
C VAL A 162 0.54 -9.83 -12.84
N ILE A 163 0.47 -8.99 -13.87
CA ILE A 163 -0.44 -9.17 -15.00
C ILE A 163 -0.17 -10.51 -15.68
N VAL A 164 1.09 -10.83 -16.00
CA VAL A 164 1.48 -12.09 -16.64
C VAL A 164 1.12 -13.30 -15.78
N THR A 165 1.42 -13.26 -14.48
CA THR A 165 1.04 -14.33 -13.55
C THR A 165 -0.47 -14.57 -13.54
N ASN A 166 -1.27 -13.50 -13.40
CA ASN A 166 -2.72 -13.60 -13.39
C ASN A 166 -3.30 -14.12 -14.72
N LEU A 167 -2.68 -13.77 -15.86
CA LEU A 167 -3.09 -14.29 -17.17
C LEU A 167 -2.80 -15.79 -17.27
N ASN A 168 -1.61 -16.23 -16.85
CA ASN A 168 -1.23 -17.64 -16.89
C ASN A 168 -2.14 -18.51 -16.00
N GLU A 169 -2.46 -18.04 -14.79
CA GLU A 169 -3.38 -18.75 -13.89
C GLU A 169 -4.77 -18.92 -14.52
N ARG A 170 -5.29 -17.87 -15.19
CA ARG A 170 -6.58 -17.93 -15.89
C ARG A 170 -6.57 -18.87 -17.09
N HIS A 171 -5.47 -18.92 -17.84
CA HIS A 171 -5.33 -19.85 -18.97
C HIS A 171 -5.36 -21.31 -18.49
N VAL A 172 -4.68 -21.62 -17.38
CA VAL A 172 -4.72 -22.95 -16.77
C VAL A 172 -6.14 -23.29 -16.30
N THR A 173 -6.81 -22.38 -15.60
CA THR A 173 -8.18 -22.65 -15.12
C THR A 173 -9.20 -22.85 -16.24
N LEU A 174 -9.07 -22.13 -17.36
CA LEU A 174 -9.96 -22.33 -18.52
C LEU A 174 -9.68 -23.65 -19.25
N ALA A 175 -8.42 -24.06 -19.34
CA ALA A 175 -8.06 -25.35 -19.91
C ALA A 175 -8.59 -26.52 -19.05
N ASP A 176 -8.55 -26.38 -17.73
CA ASP A 176 -9.05 -27.38 -16.77
C ASP A 176 -10.59 -27.47 -16.72
N VAL A 177 -11.31 -26.44 -17.20
CA VAL A 177 -12.78 -26.41 -17.25
C VAL A 177 -13.32 -26.90 -18.60
N LEU A 178 -12.47 -26.98 -19.62
CA LEU A 178 -12.82 -27.39 -20.99
C LEU A 178 -12.41 -28.84 -21.33
N LEU A 179 -11.86 -29.58 -20.35
CA LEU A 179 -11.56 -31.01 -20.39
C LEU A 179 -12.42 -31.76 -19.37
#